data_AF-A0A269XEV3-F1
#
_entry.id   AF-A0A269XEV3-F1
#
_cell.length_a   1.000
_cell.length_b   1.000
_cell.length_c   1.000
_cell.angle_alpha   90.00
_cell.angle_beta   90.00
_cell.angle_gamma   90.00
#
_symmetry.space_group_name_H-M   'P 1'
#
loop_
_entity.id
_entity.type
_entity.pdbx_description
1 polymer ?
#
loop_
_entity_poly.entity_id
_entity_poly.type
_entity_poly.pdbx_seq_one_letter_code
_entity_poly.pdbx_strand_id
1 'polypeptide(L)'
;AKAHGVTTILNPAPAIDLPDSLLSLTDIIIPNETEAERLSGISIKNEADMQQTGDYFFERGISTVLITLGEQGTFFATQHESHIVPAYQVKAIDTTAAGDTFIGAF
;
A
#
# COMPACT_ATOMS: atom_id res chain seq x y z
N ALA A 1 2.73 -19.18 -2.58
CA ALA A 1 3.56 -18.28 -1.77
C ALA A 1 3.28 -18.44 -0.28
N LYS A 2 2.07 -18.17 0.23
CA LYS A 2 1.72 -18.28 1.67
C LYS A 2 1.95 -19.67 2.30
N ALA A 3 1.69 -20.74 1.55
CA ALA A 3 1.93 -22.13 2.00
C ALA A 3 3.42 -22.50 2.18
N HIS A 4 4.35 -21.64 1.77
CA HIS A 4 5.80 -21.86 1.88
C HIS A 4 6.51 -20.83 2.77
N GLY A 5 5.77 -19.99 3.52
CA GLY A 5 6.35 -18.98 4.42
C GLY A 5 7.01 -17.79 3.71
N VAL A 6 6.63 -17.52 2.46
CA VAL A 6 7.15 -16.40 1.66
C VAL A 6 6.23 -15.20 1.80
N THR A 7 6.78 -14.05 2.24
CA THR A 7 6.08 -12.77 2.31
C THR A 7 5.54 -12.38 0.94
N THR A 8 4.25 -12.07 0.87
CA THR A 8 3.56 -11.67 -0.36
C THR A 8 3.34 -10.16 -0.38
N ILE A 9 3.84 -9.52 -1.43
CA ILE A 9 3.67 -8.09 -1.68
C ILE A 9 2.76 -7.92 -2.89
N LEU A 10 1.68 -7.16 -2.75
CA LEU A 10 0.74 -6.84 -3.81
C LEU A 10 0.80 -5.34 -4.11
N ASN A 11 1.19 -5.00 -5.34
CA ASN A 11 1.02 -3.67 -5.90
C ASN A 11 -0.21 -3.70 -6.84
N PRO A 12 -1.36 -3.17 -6.44
CA PRO A 12 -2.60 -3.23 -7.20
C PRO A 12 -2.64 -2.20 -8.35
N ALA A 13 -1.64 -2.23 -9.23
CA ALA A 13 -1.56 -1.36 -10.39
C ALA A 13 -1.86 -2.13 -11.70
N PRO A 14 -2.78 -1.66 -12.56
CA PRO A 14 -3.75 -0.57 -12.36
C PRO A 14 -4.92 -0.99 -11.44
N ALA A 15 -5.67 -0.01 -10.94
CA ALA A 15 -6.82 -0.18 -10.04
C ALA A 15 -7.89 -1.15 -10.57
N ILE A 16 -7.76 -2.44 -10.23
CA ILE A 16 -8.69 -3.53 -10.52
C ILE A 16 -9.39 -3.89 -9.22
N ASP A 17 -10.68 -4.20 -9.29
CA ASP A 17 -11.41 -4.75 -8.14
C ASP A 17 -10.78 -6.10 -7.74
N LEU A 18 -10.11 -6.10 -6.58
CA LEU A 18 -9.44 -7.27 -6.06
C LEU A 18 -10.44 -8.12 -5.26
N PRO A 19 -10.57 -9.43 -5.56
CA PRO A 19 -11.42 -10.30 -4.76
C PRO A 19 -10.80 -10.46 -3.36
N ASP A 20 -11.65 -10.49 -2.32
CA ASP A 20 -11.23 -10.63 -0.93
C ASP A 20 -10.30 -11.84 -0.70
N SER A 21 -10.48 -12.91 -1.48
CA SER A 21 -9.63 -14.10 -1.44
C SER A 21 -8.16 -13.81 -1.78
N LEU A 22 -7.88 -12.79 -2.60
CA LEU A 22 -6.52 -12.39 -2.95
C LEU A 22 -5.92 -11.49 -1.86
N LEU A 23 -6.74 -10.62 -1.26
CA LEU A 23 -6.35 -9.79 -0.12
C LEU A 23 -5.98 -10.66 1.10
N SER A 24 -6.75 -11.71 1.39
CA SER A 24 -6.42 -12.66 2.47
C SER A 24 -5.15 -13.47 2.23
N LEU A 25 -4.65 -13.54 0.99
CA LEU A 25 -3.38 -14.18 0.64
C LEU A 25 -2.21 -13.20 0.61
N THR A 26 -2.47 -11.91 0.83
CA THR A 26 -1.51 -10.81 0.75
C THR A 26 -1.07 -10.40 2.15
N ASP A 27 0.24 -10.31 2.39
CA ASP A 27 0.78 -9.87 3.68
C ASP A 27 1.03 -8.36 3.69
N ILE A 28 1.46 -7.81 2.55
CA ILE A 28 1.76 -6.39 2.34
C ILE A 28 1.05 -5.88 1.09
N ILE A 29 0.31 -4.77 1.19
CA ILE A 29 -0.31 -4.09 0.04
C ILE A 29 0.30 -2.71 -0.16
N ILE A 30 0.57 -2.33 -1.42
CA ILE A 30 1.20 -1.05 -1.78
C ILE A 30 0.38 -0.28 -2.83
N PRO A 31 -0.84 0.20 -2.53
CA PRO A 31 -1.62 1.01 -3.47
C PRO A 31 -1.09 2.46 -3.58
N ASN A 32 -1.44 3.15 -4.67
CA ASN A 32 -1.45 4.63 -4.67
C ASN A 32 -2.73 5.18 -4.04
N GLU A 33 -2.80 6.50 -3.83
CA GLU A 33 -3.98 7.18 -3.25
C GLU A 33 -5.28 6.77 -3.95
N THR A 34 -5.34 6.85 -5.28
CA THR A 34 -6.56 6.54 -6.06
C THR A 34 -6.96 5.06 -5.99
N GLU A 35 -6.00 4.14 -5.97
CA GLU A 35 -6.24 2.70 -5.81
C GLU A 35 -6.73 2.39 -4.40
N ALA A 36 -6.12 3.00 -3.38
CA ALA A 36 -6.51 2.84 -1.99
C ALA A 36 -7.95 3.34 -1.79
N GLU A 37 -8.30 4.53 -2.31
CA GLU A 37 -9.66 5.06 -2.26
C GLU A 37 -10.66 4.14 -2.96
N ARG A 38 -10.29 3.57 -4.11
CA ARG A 38 -11.18 2.67 -4.87
C ARG A 38 -11.40 1.34 -4.15
N LEU A 39 -10.36 0.77 -3.55
CA LEU A 39 -10.42 -0.50 -2.85
C LEU A 39 -11.13 -0.39 -1.50
N SER A 40 -10.91 0.70 -0.75
CA SER A 40 -11.51 0.92 0.57
C SER A 40 -12.86 1.63 0.53
N GLY A 41 -13.13 2.39 -0.54
CA GLY A 41 -14.28 3.31 -0.63
C GLY A 41 -14.13 4.57 0.23
N ILE A 42 -12.95 4.79 0.82
CA ILE A 42 -12.65 5.92 1.72
C ILE A 42 -11.87 6.96 0.92
N SER A 43 -12.35 8.21 0.88
CA SER A 43 -11.59 9.27 0.22
C SER A 43 -10.45 9.75 1.12
N ILE A 44 -9.23 9.77 0.60
CA ILE A 44 -8.01 10.11 1.32
C ILE A 44 -7.74 11.61 1.14
N LYS A 45 -7.91 12.39 2.21
CA LYS A 45 -7.63 13.84 2.24
C LYS A 45 -6.68 14.22 3.35
N ASN A 46 -6.60 13.41 4.40
CA ASN A 46 -5.75 13.62 5.55
C ASN A 46 -5.23 12.28 6.09
N GLU A 47 -4.31 12.35 7.05
CA GLU A 47 -3.68 11.17 7.66
C GLU A 47 -4.69 10.24 8.37
N ALA A 48 -5.77 10.79 8.95
CA ALA A 48 -6.80 9.96 9.58
C ALA A 48 -7.55 9.12 8.54
N ASP A 49 -7.80 9.65 7.34
CA ASP A 49 -8.42 8.88 6.25
C ASP A 49 -7.49 7.75 5.76
N MET A 50 -6.17 8.00 5.74
CA MET A 50 -5.17 6.97 5.42
C MET A 50 -5.14 5.87 6.47
N GLN A 51 -5.24 6.25 7.75
CA GLN A 51 -5.33 5.29 8.86
C GLN A 51 -6.60 4.44 8.76
N GLN A 52 -7.75 5.06 8.50
CA GLN A 52 -9.01 4.32 8.27
C GLN A 52 -8.92 3.38 7.07
N THR A 53 -8.21 3.80 6.01
CA THR A 53 -7.93 2.95 4.85
C THR A 53 -7.02 1.78 5.21
N GLY A 54 -6.02 1.99 6.07
CA GLY A 54 -5.18 0.93 6.64
C GLY A 54 -6.02 -0.10 7.41
N ASP A 55 -6.90 0.37 8.30
CA ASP A 55 -7.79 -0.46 9.11
C ASP A 55 -8.68 -1.35 8.23
N TYR A 56 -9.22 -0.81 7.13
CA TYR A 56 -10.00 -1.56 6.15
C TYR A 56 -9.26 -2.77 5.57
N PHE A 57 -7.95 -2.63 5.31
CA PHE A 57 -7.11 -3.71 4.80
C PHE A 57 -6.71 -4.69 5.91
N PHE A 58 -6.46 -4.20 7.13
CA PHE A 58 -6.16 -5.06 8.28
C PHE A 58 -7.32 -6.00 8.62
N GLU A 59 -8.56 -5.52 8.54
CA GLU A 59 -9.76 -6.35 8.71
C GLU A 59 -9.85 -7.49 7.68
N ARG A 60 -9.17 -7.37 6.54
CA ARG A 60 -9.14 -8.38 5.45
C ARG A 60 -7.94 -9.33 5.53
N GLY A 61 -7.14 -9.21 6.58
CA GLY A 61 -6.01 -10.11 6.86
C GLY A 61 -4.67 -9.66 6.28
N ILE A 62 -4.57 -8.42 5.79
CA ILE A 62 -3.30 -7.80 5.43
C ILE A 62 -2.62 -7.35 6.73
N SER A 63 -1.30 -7.51 6.82
CA SER A 63 -0.54 -7.14 8.03
C SER A 63 0.09 -5.75 7.92
N THR A 64 0.39 -5.32 6.69
CA THR A 64 1.08 -4.07 6.39
C THR A 64 0.48 -3.38 5.18
N VAL A 65 0.26 -2.08 5.27
CA VAL A 65 -0.29 -1.23 4.21
C VAL A 65 0.68 -0.09 3.93
N LEU A 66 1.02 0.12 2.66
CA LEU A 66 1.82 1.25 2.20
C LEU A 66 1.04 2.04 1.15
N ILE A 67 0.61 3.25 1.46
CA ILE A 67 -0.09 4.11 0.50
C ILE A 67 0.93 5.11 -0.06
N THR A 68 1.20 5.03 -1.36
CA THR A 68 2.11 5.98 -2.03
C THR A 68 1.40 7.31 -2.27
N LEU A 69 2.00 8.41 -1.76
CA LEU A 69 1.46 9.78 -1.79
C LEU A 69 2.21 10.67 -2.80
N GLY A 70 2.78 10.07 -3.84
CA GLY A 70 3.62 10.74 -4.83
C GLY A 70 4.80 11.48 -4.20
N GLU A 71 4.88 12.79 -4.42
CA GLU A 71 5.96 13.65 -3.90
C GLU A 71 5.94 13.83 -2.38
N GLN A 72 4.80 13.55 -1.73
CA GLN A 72 4.65 13.68 -0.28
C GLN A 72 5.29 12.50 0.47
N GLY A 73 5.59 11.39 -0.20
CA GLY A 73 6.16 10.19 0.40
C GLY A 73 5.24 8.99 0.35
N THR A 74 5.25 8.24 1.44
CA THR A 74 4.48 7.01 1.57
C THR A 74 3.96 6.91 2.99
N PHE A 75 2.66 6.72 3.12
CA PHE A 75 2.05 6.38 4.40
C PHE A 75 2.27 4.88 4.64
N PHE A 76 2.88 4.54 5.77
CA PHE A 76 3.09 3.18 6.21
C PHE A 76 2.21 2.91 7.42
N ALA A 77 1.48 1.78 7.42
CA ALA A 77 0.69 1.33 8.55
C ALA A 77 0.82 -0.17 8.77
N THR A 78 0.78 -0.54 10.05
CA THR A 78 0.63 -1.91 10.57
C THR A 78 -0.47 -1.93 11.63
N GLN A 79 -0.80 -3.12 12.15
CA GLN A 79 -1.76 -3.25 13.26
C GLN A 79 -1.37 -2.51 14.56
N HIS A 80 -0.12 -2.05 14.68
CA HIS A 80 0.40 -1.45 15.92
C HIS A 80 0.79 0.02 15.76
N GLU A 81 1.16 0.44 14.56
CA GLU A 81 1.66 1.79 14.31
C GLU A 81 1.40 2.24 12.87
N SER A 82 1.36 3.56 12.68
CA SER A 82 1.30 4.20 11.38
C SER A 82 2.16 5.45 11.36
N HIS A 83 2.89 5.68 10.26
CA HIS A 83 3.74 6.85 10.09
C HIS A 83 3.80 7.26 8.61
N ILE A 84 3.97 8.55 8.35
CA ILE A 84 4.29 9.05 7.01
C ILE A 84 5.81 9.07 6.85
N VAL A 85 6.31 8.30 5.89
CA VAL A 85 7.70 8.33 5.47
C VAL A 85 7.83 9.30 4.30
N PRO A 86 8.50 10.46 4.47
CA PRO A 86 8.66 11.43 3.39
C PRO A 86 9.45 10.82 2.22
N ALA A 87 9.06 11.15 0.98
CA ALA A 87 9.82 10.73 -0.19
C ALA A 87 11.23 11.33 -0.13
N TYR A 88 12.25 10.52 -0.39
CA TYR A 88 13.55 11.09 -0.75
C TYR A 88 13.36 11.90 -2.03
N GLN A 89 13.66 13.21 -2.00
CA GLN A 89 13.69 14.03 -3.21
C GLN A 89 14.82 13.55 -4.14
N VAL A 90 14.52 12.57 -4.96
CA VAL A 90 15.31 12.25 -6.14
C VAL A 90 14.64 12.90 -7.34
N LYS A 91 15.41 13.67 -8.10
CA LYS A 91 14.97 14.37 -9.31
C LYS A 91 14.50 13.32 -10.32
N ALA A 92 13.18 13.12 -10.41
CA ALA A 92 12.58 12.09 -11.24
C ALA A 92 12.85 12.41 -12.73
N ILE A 93 13.71 11.62 -13.37
CA ILE A 93 13.91 11.64 -14.83
C ILE A 93 13.01 10.57 -15.49
N ASP A 94 12.52 9.59 -14.74
CA ASP A 94 11.64 8.54 -15.25
C ASP A 94 10.82 7.92 -14.09
N THR A 95 9.49 7.93 -14.19
CA THR A 95 8.54 7.52 -13.12
C THR A 95 8.04 6.08 -13.25
N THR A 96 8.62 5.30 -14.18
CA THR A 96 8.03 4.04 -14.64
C THR A 96 8.40 2.80 -13.79
N ALA A 97 9.17 2.92 -12.70
CA ALA A 97 9.67 1.75 -11.94
C ALA A 97 9.93 1.99 -10.43
N ALA A 98 9.38 3.06 -9.83
CA ALA A 98 9.67 3.40 -8.43
C ALA A 98 9.10 2.36 -7.44
N GLY A 99 7.92 1.81 -7.73
CA GLY A 99 7.29 0.76 -6.90
C GLY A 99 8.06 -0.56 -6.90
N ASP A 100 8.53 -1.01 -8.07
CA ASP A 100 9.29 -2.26 -8.20
C ASP A 100 10.68 -2.19 -7.54
N THR A 101 11.27 -0.98 -7.48
CA THR A 101 12.56 -0.76 -6.82
C THR A 101 12.45 -0.84 -5.29
N PHE A 102 11.34 -0.40 -4.70
CA PHE A 102 11.09 -0.55 -3.26
C PHE A 102 10.85 -2.02 -2.89
N ILE A 103 10.11 -2.76 -3.72
CA ILE A 103 9.84 -4.19 -3.54
C ILE A 103 11.13 -5.03 -3.63
N GLY A 104 12.08 -4.65 -4.49
CA GLY A 104 13.36 -5.35 -4.64
C GLY A 104 14.38 -5.10 -3.52
N ALA A 105 14.16 -4.12 -2.64
CA ALA A 105 15.07 -3.75 -1.56
C ALA A 105 14.60 -4.19 -0.16
N PHE A 106 13.37 -4.72 -0.05
CA PHE A 106 12.80 -5.29 1.18
C PHE A 106 13.18 -6.78 1.31
#